data_AF-A0A6P8SX70-F1
#
_entry.id   AF-A0A6P8SX70-F1
#
_cell.length_a   1.000
_cell.length_b   1.000
_cell.length_c   1.000
_cell.angle_alpha   90.00
_cell.angle_beta   90.00
_cell.angle_gamma   90.00
#
_symmetry.space_group_name_H-M   'P 1'
#
loop_
_entity.id
_entity.type
_entity.pdbx_description
1 polymer ?
#
loop_
_entity_poly.entity_id
_entity_poly.type
_entity_poly.pdbx_seq_one_letter_code
_entity_poly.pdbx_strand_id
1 'polypeptide(L)'
;MEPASYPEMNLMKDENNQNPATSNREKRGQWANKREYILSVSGHIIGLGNVWRFPYLCFKNGGGAFLIPYVVFLSTCGIPIFFLEVSLGQLTAQGGITCWRKICPIFGGLGYGSQVTLLYSVVYYIVILAWAFLYLFSSFHTVLPWASCNNTWNTDNCIDCGQNDSVYRHINENATSSVKEFWQRRVLGLSGGIEEMGSIRWDLAGCLLLSWIICYFCIWKGVKATGKVVYVTATFPVVMLIVMLIRGLTLPGAVTGIRYYLYPDLTRLTDPQVWMDAGSQILFSYCICVGSLQAMGSYNKYNNNCYKDTFALCALNSLTSFVAGFAVFPVLGFMSHELGVDISTVAESGPGLAFIAYPLALSMMPLPQLWAAFFFIMIILLGLDSEFVCLEGLVTAISDMFPSFFLIGHRRKLLLLIICGVSFVIGLFMVTEGTLIFSLVKFTPLKYNNTYEYPWWGFAIGMVLALSSVLLTPLWIIYCMAVTPGTLKQRLKTLCTPASDLQSSPPKKNLYPETPTPDTELHALT
;
A
#
# COMPACT_ATOMS: atom_id res chain seq x y z
N MET A 1 28.17 42.39 14.68
CA MET A 1 28.29 41.01 15.19
C MET A 1 27.39 40.12 14.37
N GLU A 2 27.99 39.39 13.43
CA GLU A 2 27.30 38.41 12.58
C GLU A 2 26.76 37.25 13.45
N PRO A 3 25.57 36.71 13.16
CA PRO A 3 25.10 35.49 13.81
C PRO A 3 25.80 34.26 13.22
N ALA A 4 26.36 33.45 14.12
CA ALA A 4 27.10 32.23 13.80
C ALA A 4 26.30 31.25 12.92
N SER A 5 27.00 30.74 11.91
CA SER A 5 26.59 29.75 10.92
C SER A 5 26.39 28.35 11.50
N TYR A 6 25.32 27.68 11.09
CA TYR A 6 25.05 26.26 11.35
C TYR A 6 26.02 25.35 10.58
N PRO A 7 26.61 24.29 11.18
CA PRO A 7 27.59 23.43 10.51
C PRO A 7 27.05 22.57 9.35
N GLU A 8 25.73 22.43 9.19
CA GLU A 8 25.11 21.67 8.09
C GLU A 8 24.52 22.55 6.98
N MET A 9 24.63 23.88 7.11
CA MET A 9 24.12 24.86 6.14
C MET A 9 25.21 25.37 5.18
N ASN A 10 26.37 24.72 5.14
CA ASN A 10 27.51 25.04 4.27
C ASN A 10 27.58 24.22 2.98
N LEU A 11 26.49 23.56 2.58
CA LEU A 11 26.37 22.90 1.27
C LEU A 11 25.47 23.64 0.26
N MET A 12 25.00 24.86 0.61
CA MET A 12 24.19 25.70 -0.27
C MET A 12 24.62 27.19 -0.24
N LYS A 13 25.92 27.46 -0.19
CA LYS A 13 26.47 28.79 -0.48
C LYS A 13 27.64 28.65 -1.44
N ASP A 14 27.30 28.52 -2.72
CA ASP A 14 28.17 28.85 -3.85
C ASP A 14 27.26 29.10 -5.07
N GLU A 15 26.51 30.20 -5.03
CA GLU A 15 25.86 30.78 -6.21
C GLU A 15 26.32 32.23 -6.36
N ASN A 16 27.56 32.40 -6.84
CA ASN A 16 27.95 33.59 -7.60
C ASN A 16 29.21 33.38 -8.47
N ASN A 17 29.43 32.15 -8.96
CA ASN A 17 30.28 31.91 -10.11
C ASN A 17 29.52 31.03 -11.09
N GLN A 18 29.36 31.51 -12.32
CA GLN A 18 28.91 30.70 -13.46
C GLN A 18 29.96 29.63 -13.73
N ASN A 19 29.91 28.54 -12.96
CA ASN A 19 30.64 27.31 -13.23
C ASN A 19 29.85 26.49 -14.25
N PRO A 20 30.48 25.92 -15.29
CA PRO A 20 29.84 25.08 -16.32
C PRO A 20 29.29 23.75 -15.78
N ALA A 21 29.33 23.51 -14.46
CA ALA A 21 28.83 22.30 -13.79
C ALA A 21 27.30 22.30 -13.53
N THR A 22 26.59 23.39 -13.79
CA THR A 22 25.12 23.46 -13.66
C THR A 22 24.35 22.84 -14.84
N SER A 23 25.03 22.46 -15.93
CA SER A 23 24.40 21.84 -17.10
C SER A 23 24.00 20.37 -16.92
N ASN A 24 24.55 19.66 -15.92
CA ASN A 24 24.35 18.22 -15.70
C ASN A 24 23.42 17.85 -14.51
N ARG A 25 22.72 18.83 -13.90
CA ARG A 25 21.67 18.53 -12.91
C ARG A 25 20.40 18.17 -13.66
N GLU A 26 19.95 16.91 -13.57
CA GLU A 26 18.62 16.57 -14.05
C GLU A 26 17.61 17.38 -13.22
N LYS A 27 16.89 18.30 -13.87
CA LYS A 27 15.77 19.01 -13.23
C LYS A 27 14.76 17.96 -12.75
N ARG A 28 14.28 18.10 -11.51
CA ARG A 28 13.23 17.25 -10.93
C ARG A 28 12.13 17.03 -11.97
N GLY A 29 11.83 15.77 -12.28
CA GLY A 29 10.78 15.41 -13.24
C GLY A 29 9.42 15.98 -12.82
N GLN A 30 8.51 16.18 -13.77
CA GLN A 30 7.11 16.47 -13.52
C GLN A 30 6.25 15.41 -14.20
N TRP A 31 4.99 15.29 -13.78
CA TRP A 31 4.01 14.48 -14.52
C TRP A 31 3.89 14.98 -15.96
N ALA A 32 3.91 14.05 -16.93
CA ALA A 32 3.79 14.45 -18.33
C ALA A 32 2.40 15.04 -18.60
N ASN A 33 1.36 14.39 -18.04
CA ASN A 33 -0.04 14.80 -18.19
C ASN A 33 -0.82 14.61 -16.90
N LYS A 34 -1.92 15.37 -16.75
CA LYS A 34 -2.81 15.26 -15.58
C LYS A 34 -3.43 13.87 -15.40
N ARG A 35 -3.70 13.16 -16.51
CA ARG A 35 -4.24 11.79 -16.47
C ARG A 35 -3.29 10.81 -15.79
N GLU A 36 -2.00 10.95 -16.05
CA GLU A 36 -0.98 10.08 -15.44
C GLU A 36 -0.91 10.30 -13.93
N TYR A 37 -1.02 11.55 -13.47
CA TYR A 37 -1.13 11.87 -12.05
C TYR A 37 -2.40 11.26 -11.42
N ILE A 38 -3.57 11.51 -12.00
CA ILE A 38 -4.85 11.01 -11.44
C ILE A 38 -4.87 9.48 -11.40
N LEU A 39 -4.41 8.80 -12.46
CA LEU A 39 -4.35 7.34 -12.48
C LEU A 39 -3.31 6.80 -11.48
N SER A 40 -2.16 7.43 -11.32
CA SER A 40 -1.14 7.01 -10.34
C SER A 40 -1.66 7.12 -8.91
N VAL A 41 -2.33 8.22 -8.57
CA VAL A 41 -2.92 8.38 -7.24
C VAL A 41 -4.13 7.47 -7.06
N SER A 42 -4.92 7.23 -8.11
CA SER A 42 -6.05 6.28 -8.06
C SER A 42 -5.57 4.86 -7.80
N GLY A 43 -4.53 4.40 -8.49
CA GLY A 43 -3.94 3.07 -8.25
C GLY A 43 -3.33 2.95 -6.85
N HIS A 44 -2.76 4.04 -6.31
CA HIS A 44 -2.25 4.03 -4.94
C HIS A 44 -3.35 3.82 -3.89
N ILE A 45 -4.45 4.58 -3.99
CA ILE A 45 -5.53 4.58 -3.00
C ILE A 45 -6.49 3.39 -3.18
N ILE A 46 -6.65 2.90 -4.41
CA ILE A 46 -7.44 1.69 -4.73
C ILE A 46 -6.51 0.48 -4.68
N GLY A 47 -6.36 -0.07 -3.48
CA GLY A 47 -5.54 -1.25 -3.24
C GLY A 47 -6.35 -2.47 -2.81
N LEU A 48 -5.64 -3.49 -2.32
CA LEU A 48 -6.23 -4.73 -1.81
C LEU A 48 -7.23 -4.50 -0.67
N GLY A 49 -7.01 -3.46 0.14
CA GLY A 49 -7.92 -3.08 1.24
C GLY A 49 -9.33 -2.72 0.77
N ASN A 50 -9.47 -2.17 -0.43
CA ASN A 50 -10.78 -1.84 -1.01
C ASN A 50 -11.57 -3.09 -1.38
N VAL A 51 -10.88 -4.16 -1.81
CA VAL A 51 -11.51 -5.40 -2.27
C VAL A 51 -11.81 -6.35 -1.12
N TRP A 52 -10.89 -6.55 -0.18
CA TRP A 52 -11.06 -7.56 0.87
C TRP A 52 -11.39 -7.03 2.27
N ARG A 53 -11.08 -5.76 2.57
CA ARG A 53 -11.19 -5.24 3.95
C ARG A 53 -12.47 -4.46 4.10
N PHE A 54 -12.72 -3.49 3.21
CA PHE A 54 -13.93 -2.67 3.27
C PHE A 54 -15.21 -3.52 3.26
N PRO A 55 -15.39 -4.51 2.36
CA PRO A 55 -16.60 -5.32 2.36
C PRO A 55 -16.77 -6.14 3.63
N TYR A 56 -15.68 -6.73 4.14
CA TYR A 56 -15.67 -7.46 5.39
C TYR A 56 -16.04 -6.58 6.59
N LEU A 57 -15.51 -5.36 6.66
CA LEU A 57 -15.86 -4.41 7.73
C LEU A 57 -17.32 -3.98 7.67
N CYS A 58 -17.89 -3.78 6.47
CA CYS A 58 -19.32 -3.50 6.32
C CYS A 58 -20.14 -4.64 6.93
N PHE A 59 -19.87 -5.88 6.53
CA PHE A 59 -20.56 -7.07 7.05
C PHE A 59 -20.44 -7.21 8.57
N LYS A 60 -19.23 -7.10 9.12
CA LYS A 60 -18.98 -7.23 10.57
C LYS A 60 -19.66 -6.14 11.41
N ASN A 61 -19.81 -4.94 10.86
CA ASN A 61 -20.19 -3.74 11.61
C ASN A 61 -21.62 -3.25 11.29
N GLY A 62 -22.53 -4.16 10.99
CA GLY A 62 -23.96 -3.86 10.83
C GLY A 62 -24.40 -3.61 9.39
N GLY A 63 -23.67 -4.17 8.41
CA GLY A 63 -24.01 -4.11 7.00
C GLY A 63 -24.04 -2.68 6.47
N GLY A 64 -25.19 -2.29 5.89
CA GLY A 64 -25.39 -0.94 5.36
C GLY A 64 -25.31 0.17 6.41
N ALA A 65 -25.55 -0.13 7.69
CA ALA A 65 -25.45 0.88 8.76
C ALA A 65 -24.01 1.42 8.91
N PHE A 66 -22.99 0.61 8.60
CA PHE A 66 -21.58 1.01 8.64
C PHE A 66 -21.24 2.17 7.70
N LEU A 67 -22.04 2.39 6.65
CA LEU A 67 -21.82 3.50 5.70
C LEU A 67 -22.00 4.87 6.36
N ILE A 68 -22.81 4.97 7.44
CA ILE A 68 -23.01 6.22 8.17
C ILE A 68 -21.71 6.72 8.80
N PRO A 69 -21.06 5.98 9.74
CA PRO A 69 -19.79 6.42 10.31
C PRO A 69 -18.70 6.54 9.25
N TYR A 70 -18.70 5.69 8.21
CA TYR A 70 -17.76 5.79 7.11
C TYR A 70 -17.85 7.14 6.37
N VAL A 71 -19.06 7.60 6.01
CA VAL A 71 -19.26 8.90 5.33
C VAL A 71 -18.94 10.08 6.24
N VAL A 72 -19.18 9.96 7.55
CA VAL A 72 -18.76 10.98 8.53
C VAL A 72 -17.25 11.14 8.53
N PHE A 73 -16.49 10.06 8.75
CA PHE A 73 -15.02 10.11 8.77
C PHE A 73 -14.41 10.47 7.41
N LEU A 74 -15.04 10.05 6.31
CA LEU A 74 -14.69 10.49 4.96
C LEU A 74 -14.70 12.02 4.86
N SER A 75 -15.78 12.64 5.32
CA SER A 75 -16.02 14.08 5.17
C SER A 75 -15.22 14.92 6.18
N THR A 76 -15.10 14.46 7.43
CA THR A 76 -14.47 15.22 8.53
C THR A 76 -12.96 15.02 8.64
N CYS A 77 -12.44 13.84 8.26
CA CYS A 77 -11.03 13.50 8.42
C CYS A 77 -10.36 13.14 7.09
N GLY A 78 -10.95 12.23 6.31
CA GLY A 78 -10.34 11.68 5.10
C GLY A 78 -10.02 12.76 4.05
N ILE A 79 -11.05 13.42 3.53
CA ILE A 79 -10.89 14.45 2.48
C ILE A 79 -10.00 15.62 2.95
N PRO A 80 -10.19 16.20 4.16
CA PRO A 80 -9.33 17.30 4.62
C PRO A 80 -7.85 16.94 4.73
N ILE A 81 -7.52 15.77 5.29
CA ILE A 81 -6.12 15.35 5.44
C ILE A 81 -5.51 15.00 4.08
N PHE A 82 -6.26 14.34 3.21
CA PHE A 82 -5.81 14.06 1.84
C PHE A 82 -5.47 15.35 1.08
N PHE A 83 -6.36 16.35 1.17
CA PHE A 83 -6.15 17.65 0.54
C PHE A 83 -4.92 18.36 1.12
N LEU A 84 -4.75 18.30 2.44
CA LEU A 84 -3.59 18.86 3.13
C LEU A 84 -2.29 18.26 2.58
N GLU A 85 -2.16 16.94 2.49
CA GLU A 85 -0.92 16.31 2.03
C GLU A 85 -0.58 16.61 0.58
N VAL A 86 -1.57 16.53 -0.31
CA VAL A 86 -1.37 16.79 -1.74
C VAL A 86 -1.01 18.26 -1.97
N SER A 87 -1.70 19.19 -1.31
CA SER A 87 -1.42 20.62 -1.43
C SER A 87 -0.06 20.98 -0.82
N LEU A 88 0.32 20.37 0.30
CA LEU A 88 1.63 20.52 0.94
C LEU A 88 2.77 20.09 0.01
N GLY A 89 2.62 18.93 -0.62
CA GLY A 89 3.56 18.43 -1.62
C GLY A 89 3.65 19.37 -2.83
N GLN A 90 2.51 19.78 -3.38
CA GLN A 90 2.45 20.66 -4.56
C GLN A 90 3.02 22.06 -4.30
N LEU A 91 2.79 22.62 -3.10
CA LEU A 91 3.27 23.95 -2.72
C LEU A 91 4.80 23.98 -2.55
N THR A 92 5.35 22.96 -1.88
CA THR A 92 6.78 22.89 -1.56
C THR A 92 7.61 22.31 -2.71
N ALA A 93 6.97 21.56 -3.63
CA ALA A 93 7.60 20.80 -4.69
C ALA A 93 8.75 19.91 -4.17
N GLN A 94 8.53 19.29 -3.00
CA GLN A 94 9.50 18.50 -2.24
C GLN A 94 8.86 17.23 -1.64
N GLY A 95 9.69 16.26 -1.24
CA GLY A 95 9.29 15.02 -0.59
C GLY A 95 8.95 15.21 0.89
N GLY A 96 8.44 14.17 1.54
CA GLY A 96 7.80 14.30 2.86
C GLY A 96 8.67 14.91 3.96
N ILE A 97 9.97 14.58 4.04
CA ILE A 97 10.88 15.14 5.05
C ILE A 97 11.12 16.64 4.82
N THR A 98 11.45 17.00 3.59
CA THR A 98 11.82 18.36 3.21
C THR A 98 10.62 19.31 3.22
N CYS A 99 9.41 18.81 2.91
CA CYS A 99 8.13 19.51 3.12
C CYS A 99 8.00 20.07 4.55
N TRP A 100 8.12 19.20 5.55
CA TRP A 100 7.97 19.59 6.96
C TRP A 100 9.08 20.54 7.41
N ARG A 101 10.32 20.29 6.96
CA ARG A 101 11.45 21.20 7.26
C ARG A 101 11.26 22.60 6.69
N LYS A 102 10.60 22.74 5.53
CA LYS A 102 10.32 24.06 4.94
C LYS A 102 9.18 24.81 5.61
N ILE A 103 8.18 24.11 6.14
CA ILE A 103 6.99 24.78 6.71
C ILE A 103 7.12 24.99 8.20
N CYS A 104 7.57 23.98 8.93
CA CYS A 104 7.76 24.07 10.36
C CYS A 104 8.96 23.19 10.76
N PRO A 105 10.20 23.72 10.74
CA PRO A 105 11.42 22.99 11.04
C PRO A 105 11.37 22.13 12.31
N ILE A 106 10.68 22.59 13.36
CA ILE A 106 10.50 21.85 14.63
C ILE A 106 9.80 20.50 14.45
N PHE A 107 8.91 20.39 13.45
CA PHE A 107 8.16 19.17 13.14
C PHE A 107 8.78 18.34 12.01
N GLY A 108 10.03 18.63 11.62
CA GLY A 108 10.76 17.82 10.63
C GLY A 108 10.81 16.32 10.97
N GLY A 109 10.76 15.96 12.25
CA GLY A 109 10.68 14.59 12.76
C GLY A 109 9.45 13.81 12.27
N LEU A 110 8.33 14.48 11.96
CA LEU A 110 7.14 13.84 11.36
C LEU A 110 7.49 13.21 10.01
N GLY A 111 8.31 13.91 9.22
CA GLY A 111 8.83 13.39 7.97
C GLY A 111 9.64 12.12 8.17
N TYR A 112 10.63 12.13 9.07
CA TYR A 112 11.46 10.95 9.35
C TYR A 112 10.63 9.77 9.88
N GLY A 113 9.69 10.02 10.80
CA GLY A 113 8.77 9.00 11.30
C GLY A 113 7.94 8.36 10.19
N SER A 114 7.35 9.19 9.32
CA SER A 114 6.56 8.71 8.17
C SER A 114 7.38 7.84 7.22
N GLN A 115 8.66 8.16 6.98
CA GLN A 115 9.54 7.34 6.12
C GLN A 115 9.88 5.99 6.73
N VAL A 116 10.04 5.90 8.06
CA VAL A 116 10.26 4.61 8.73
C VAL A 116 9.00 3.73 8.63
N THR A 117 7.82 4.30 8.87
CA THR A 117 6.55 3.59 8.67
C THR A 117 6.36 3.14 7.22
N LEU A 118 6.75 3.98 6.25
CA LEU A 118 6.71 3.66 4.83
C LEU A 118 7.64 2.51 4.48
N LEU A 119 8.87 2.49 5.02
CA LEU A 119 9.83 1.40 4.83
C LEU A 119 9.28 0.07 5.35
N TYR A 120 8.69 0.05 6.55
CA TYR A 120 8.05 -1.17 7.06
C TYR A 120 6.90 -1.61 6.17
N SER A 121 6.12 -0.66 5.66
CA SER A 121 4.98 -0.93 4.78
C SER A 121 5.39 -1.61 3.48
N VAL A 122 6.41 -1.06 2.80
CA VAL A 122 7.01 -1.60 1.59
C VAL A 122 7.52 -3.04 1.80
N VAL A 123 8.23 -3.30 2.90
CA VAL A 123 8.81 -4.63 3.17
C VAL A 123 7.74 -5.71 3.39
N TYR A 124 6.67 -5.43 4.16
CA TYR A 124 5.65 -6.46 4.39
C TYR A 124 4.67 -6.59 3.24
N TYR A 125 4.34 -5.48 2.56
CA TYR A 125 3.26 -5.45 1.58
C TYR A 125 3.64 -6.25 0.32
N ILE A 126 4.89 -6.18 -0.12
CA ILE A 126 5.39 -6.94 -1.27
C ILE A 126 5.35 -8.47 -1.06
N VAL A 127 5.31 -8.96 0.18
CA VAL A 127 5.14 -10.41 0.46
C VAL A 127 3.78 -10.91 -0.03
N ILE A 128 2.75 -10.06 0.02
CA ILE A 128 1.42 -10.39 -0.51
C ILE A 128 1.48 -10.59 -2.03
N LEU A 129 2.28 -9.79 -2.74
CA LEU A 129 2.51 -9.98 -4.18
C LEU A 129 3.19 -11.32 -4.46
N ALA A 130 4.15 -11.73 -3.63
CA ALA A 130 4.80 -13.02 -3.75
C ALA A 130 3.80 -14.19 -3.61
N TRP A 131 2.88 -14.12 -2.65
CA TRP A 131 1.77 -15.10 -2.55
C TRP A 131 0.90 -15.09 -3.81
N ALA A 132 0.50 -13.90 -4.29
CA ALA A 132 -0.34 -13.79 -5.47
C ALA A 132 0.33 -14.35 -6.74
N PHE A 133 1.65 -14.16 -6.91
CA PHE A 133 2.41 -14.80 -8.00
C PHE A 133 2.44 -16.31 -7.87
N LEU A 134 2.64 -16.86 -6.66
CA LEU A 134 2.61 -18.31 -6.46
C LEU A 134 1.24 -18.90 -6.84
N TYR A 135 0.15 -18.23 -6.44
CA TYR A 135 -1.21 -18.62 -6.81
C TYR A 135 -1.48 -18.47 -8.32
N LEU A 136 -0.97 -17.41 -8.95
CA LEU A 136 -1.07 -17.22 -10.39
C LEU A 136 -0.37 -18.36 -11.15
N PHE A 137 0.86 -18.71 -10.77
CA PHE A 137 1.57 -19.84 -11.38
C PHE A 137 0.85 -21.17 -11.14
N SER A 138 0.31 -21.35 -9.93
CA SER A 138 -0.49 -22.52 -9.57
C SER A 138 -1.81 -22.62 -10.36
N SER A 139 -2.32 -21.50 -10.89
CA SER A 139 -3.56 -21.46 -11.68
C SER A 139 -3.43 -22.09 -13.07
N PHE A 140 -2.20 -22.30 -13.56
CA PHE A 140 -1.93 -22.91 -14.88
C PHE A 140 -1.85 -24.44 -14.84
N HIS A 141 -2.06 -25.07 -13.68
CA HIS A 141 -2.20 -26.52 -13.58
C HIS A 141 -3.53 -27.01 -14.17
N THR A 142 -3.54 -28.25 -14.67
CA THR A 142 -4.74 -28.89 -15.26
C THR A 142 -5.89 -28.97 -14.25
N VAL A 143 -5.59 -29.35 -13.02
CA VAL A 143 -6.49 -29.27 -11.86
C VAL A 143 -5.89 -28.24 -10.91
N LEU A 144 -6.73 -27.34 -10.39
CA LEU A 144 -6.26 -26.34 -9.43
C LEU A 144 -5.72 -27.06 -8.17
N PRO A 145 -4.50 -26.73 -7.70
CA PRO A 145 -3.88 -27.47 -6.58
C PRO A 145 -4.66 -27.42 -5.27
N TRP A 146 -5.48 -26.39 -5.08
CA TRP A 146 -6.36 -26.23 -3.92
C TRP A 146 -7.75 -26.85 -4.10
N ALA A 147 -8.08 -27.40 -5.26
CA ALA A 147 -9.37 -28.03 -5.51
C ALA A 147 -9.44 -29.51 -5.08
N SER A 148 -8.28 -30.17 -4.88
CA SER A 148 -8.20 -31.59 -4.51
C SER A 148 -7.32 -31.82 -3.27
N CYS A 149 -7.60 -32.86 -2.51
CA CYS A 149 -6.81 -33.36 -1.39
C CYS A 149 -5.71 -34.35 -1.80
N ASN A 150 -5.62 -34.70 -3.09
CA ASN A 150 -4.61 -35.64 -3.59
C ASN A 150 -3.27 -34.95 -3.89
N ASN A 151 -2.67 -34.31 -2.88
CA ASN A 151 -1.35 -33.68 -3.00
C ASN A 151 -0.42 -34.08 -1.85
N THR A 152 0.88 -33.89 -2.05
CA THR A 152 1.93 -34.27 -1.09
C THR A 152 1.90 -33.49 0.22
N TRP A 153 1.23 -32.34 0.27
CA TRP A 153 1.11 -31.51 1.47
C TRP A 153 -0.18 -31.75 2.26
N ASN A 154 -1.12 -32.55 1.72
CA ASN A 154 -2.40 -32.79 2.36
C ASN A 154 -2.30 -33.82 3.49
N THR A 155 -3.21 -33.71 4.46
CA THR A 155 -3.35 -34.73 5.52
C THR A 155 -4.44 -35.75 5.21
N ASP A 156 -4.42 -36.86 5.95
CA ASP A 156 -5.49 -37.87 5.92
C ASP A 156 -6.87 -37.30 6.34
N ASN A 157 -6.89 -36.15 7.03
CA ASN A 157 -8.12 -35.45 7.46
C ASN A 157 -8.61 -34.40 6.45
N CYS A 158 -7.99 -34.32 5.27
CA CYS A 158 -8.37 -33.37 4.22
C CYS A 158 -9.70 -33.77 3.56
N ILE A 159 -10.60 -32.81 3.38
CA ILE A 159 -11.88 -33.01 2.68
C ILE A 159 -11.95 -32.17 1.40
N ASP A 160 -12.31 -32.84 0.30
CA ASP A 160 -12.61 -32.22 -0.99
C ASP A 160 -13.97 -31.50 -0.92
N CYS A 161 -13.99 -30.21 -1.26
CA CYS A 161 -15.23 -29.45 -1.40
C CYS A 161 -15.96 -29.86 -2.67
N GLY A 162 -16.89 -30.81 -2.55
CA GLY A 162 -17.69 -31.33 -3.66
C GLY A 162 -18.29 -32.72 -3.46
N GLN A 163 -17.90 -33.45 -2.40
CA GLN A 163 -18.55 -34.71 -2.01
C GLN A 163 -19.53 -34.47 -0.84
N ASN A 164 -20.68 -35.16 -0.85
CA ASN A 164 -21.81 -34.98 0.09
C ASN A 164 -21.37 -34.70 1.55
N ASP A 165 -21.42 -33.42 1.89
CA ASP A 165 -20.77 -32.77 3.04
C ASP A 165 -21.45 -33.09 4.40
N SER A 166 -22.68 -33.58 4.38
CA SER A 166 -23.47 -33.80 5.59
C SER A 166 -23.08 -35.05 6.39
N VAL A 167 -22.46 -36.05 5.75
CA VAL A 167 -22.12 -37.32 6.41
C VAL A 167 -20.72 -37.27 7.04
N TYR A 168 -19.75 -36.58 6.42
CA TYR A 168 -18.36 -36.57 6.91
C TYR A 168 -18.08 -35.52 8.00
N ARG A 169 -18.73 -34.35 7.99
CA ARG A 169 -18.53 -33.34 9.06
C ARG A 169 -19.01 -33.78 10.43
N HIS A 170 -19.99 -34.68 10.49
CA HIS A 170 -20.43 -35.28 11.76
C HIS A 170 -19.46 -36.36 12.29
N ILE A 171 -18.53 -36.85 11.47
CA ILE A 171 -17.64 -37.96 11.84
C ILE A 171 -16.29 -37.44 12.36
N ASN A 172 -15.84 -36.23 11.99
CA ASN A 172 -14.54 -35.72 12.42
C ASN A 172 -14.54 -34.19 12.63
N GLU A 173 -14.58 -33.75 13.90
CA GLU A 173 -14.47 -32.34 14.29
C GLU A 173 -13.13 -31.69 13.87
N ASN A 174 -12.12 -32.51 13.56
CA ASN A 174 -10.77 -32.07 13.17
C ASN A 174 -10.54 -32.02 11.64
N ALA A 175 -11.59 -32.16 10.83
CA ALA A 175 -11.44 -32.12 9.38
C ALA A 175 -11.08 -30.72 8.84
N THR A 176 -10.18 -30.68 7.86
CA THR A 176 -9.70 -29.43 7.22
C THR A 176 -10.01 -29.42 5.73
N SER A 177 -10.37 -28.26 5.18
CA SER A 177 -10.64 -28.12 3.75
C SER A 177 -9.34 -28.13 2.94
N SER A 178 -9.39 -28.68 1.73
CA SER A 178 -8.27 -28.72 0.77
C SER A 178 -7.62 -27.34 0.55
N VAL A 179 -8.42 -26.28 0.45
CA VAL A 179 -7.95 -24.90 0.26
C VAL A 179 -7.23 -24.36 1.49
N LYS A 180 -7.73 -24.67 2.70
CA LYS A 180 -7.10 -24.25 3.96
C LYS A 180 -5.75 -24.95 4.14
N GLU A 181 -5.66 -26.24 3.80
CA GLU A 181 -4.39 -26.97 3.82
C GLU A 181 -3.40 -26.46 2.76
N PHE A 182 -3.88 -26.12 1.56
CA PHE A 182 -3.03 -25.50 0.54
C PHE A 182 -2.41 -24.19 1.05
N TRP A 183 -3.22 -23.32 1.64
CA TRP A 183 -2.72 -22.07 2.21
C TRP A 183 -1.75 -22.29 3.38
N GLN A 184 -2.13 -23.11 4.36
CA GLN A 184 -1.38 -23.27 5.60
C GLN A 184 -0.10 -24.10 5.42
N ARG A 185 -0.14 -25.17 4.63
CA ARG A 185 0.95 -26.14 4.51
C ARG A 185 1.78 -25.96 3.25
N ARG A 186 1.16 -25.67 2.10
CA ARG A 186 1.90 -25.51 0.84
C ARG A 186 2.43 -24.10 0.66
N VAL A 187 1.58 -23.08 0.84
CA VAL A 187 1.97 -21.67 0.63
C VAL A 187 2.80 -21.18 1.81
N LEU A 188 2.21 -21.12 3.01
CA LEU A 188 2.89 -20.58 4.19
C LEU A 188 3.89 -21.57 4.80
N GLY A 189 3.53 -22.85 4.89
CA GLY A 189 4.38 -23.85 5.54
C GLY A 189 4.48 -23.64 7.05
N LEU A 190 3.35 -23.37 7.71
CA LEU A 190 3.28 -22.97 9.11
C LEU A 190 4.05 -23.93 10.04
N SER A 191 4.99 -23.38 10.81
CA SER A 191 5.67 -24.07 11.90
C SER A 191 4.86 -24.06 13.21
N GLY A 192 5.35 -24.76 14.24
CA GLY A 192 4.69 -24.85 15.55
C GLY A 192 4.63 -23.52 16.32
N GLY A 193 5.43 -22.54 15.93
CA GLY A 193 5.45 -21.21 16.54
C GLY A 193 6.59 -20.35 16.03
N ILE A 194 6.64 -19.11 16.53
CA ILE A 194 7.62 -18.12 16.06
C ILE A 194 9.08 -18.43 16.43
N GLU A 195 9.28 -19.30 17.43
CA GLU A 195 10.60 -19.78 17.87
C GLU A 195 11.20 -20.78 16.88
N GLU A 196 10.34 -21.44 16.10
CA GLU A 196 10.71 -22.39 15.06
C GLU A 196 10.52 -21.73 13.69
N MET A 197 11.38 -20.79 13.32
CA MET A 197 11.22 -20.08 12.04
C MET A 197 11.38 -20.98 10.80
N GLY A 198 11.95 -22.18 10.96
CA GLY A 198 12.13 -23.15 9.89
C GLY A 198 13.01 -22.63 8.74
N SER A 199 12.84 -23.22 7.56
CA SER A 199 13.65 -22.89 6.37
C SER A 199 13.01 -21.81 5.49
N ILE A 200 13.81 -21.16 4.64
CA ILE A 200 13.28 -20.22 3.63
C ILE A 200 12.54 -21.00 2.55
N ARG A 201 11.30 -20.59 2.25
CA ARG A 201 10.50 -21.16 1.16
C ARG A 201 11.01 -20.63 -0.18
N TRP A 202 11.90 -21.37 -0.84
CA TRP A 202 12.55 -20.94 -2.08
C TRP A 202 11.57 -20.57 -3.21
N ASP A 203 10.43 -21.27 -3.32
CA ASP A 203 9.38 -20.95 -4.30
C ASP A 203 8.84 -19.52 -4.11
N LEU A 204 8.55 -19.15 -2.85
CA LEU A 204 8.09 -17.81 -2.50
C LEU A 204 9.22 -16.78 -2.57
N ALA A 205 10.46 -17.16 -2.22
CA ALA A 205 11.62 -16.28 -2.36
C ALA A 205 11.85 -15.89 -3.83
N GLY A 206 11.64 -16.83 -4.76
CA GLY A 206 11.64 -16.56 -6.21
C GLY A 206 10.53 -15.59 -6.63
N CYS A 207 9.31 -15.79 -6.14
CA CYS A 207 8.18 -14.88 -6.39
C CYS A 207 8.39 -13.49 -5.78
N LEU A 208 9.04 -13.41 -4.62
CA LEU A 208 9.43 -12.16 -3.96
C LEU A 208 10.48 -11.42 -4.80
N LEU A 209 11.51 -12.12 -5.27
CA LEU A 209 12.54 -11.55 -6.16
C LEU A 209 11.90 -11.01 -7.45
N LEU A 210 11.00 -11.78 -8.06
CA LEU A 210 10.25 -11.36 -9.24
C LEU A 210 9.44 -10.08 -8.97
N SER A 211 8.75 -10.00 -7.83
CA SER A 211 7.98 -8.82 -7.43
C SER A 211 8.87 -7.58 -7.33
N TRP A 212 10.04 -7.69 -6.70
CA TRP A 212 11.00 -6.59 -6.60
C TRP A 212 11.58 -6.16 -7.94
N ILE A 213 11.87 -7.10 -8.84
CA ILE A 213 12.35 -6.82 -10.19
C ILE A 213 11.28 -6.02 -10.96
N ILE A 214 10.02 -6.45 -10.91
CA ILE A 214 8.91 -5.74 -11.56
C ILE A 214 8.76 -4.33 -10.97
N CYS A 215 8.70 -4.21 -9.63
CA CYS A 215 8.61 -2.91 -8.96
C CYS A 215 9.76 -1.97 -9.38
N TYR A 216 11.00 -2.47 -9.43
CA TYR A 216 12.16 -1.68 -9.86
C TYR A 216 11.97 -1.09 -11.25
N PHE A 217 11.60 -1.91 -12.24
CA PHE A 217 11.40 -1.44 -13.61
C PHE A 217 10.18 -0.52 -13.78
N CYS A 218 9.17 -0.64 -12.92
CA CYS A 218 8.02 0.27 -12.92
C CYS A 218 8.41 1.71 -12.54
N ILE A 219 9.43 1.91 -11.70
CA ILE A 219 9.82 3.24 -11.18
C ILE A 219 11.25 3.69 -11.48
N TRP A 220 12.05 2.90 -12.19
CA TRP A 220 13.45 3.23 -12.52
C TRP A 220 13.65 4.58 -13.24
N LYS A 221 12.64 5.11 -13.95
CA LYS A 221 12.66 6.45 -14.58
C LYS A 221 11.81 7.48 -13.81
N GLY A 222 11.47 7.17 -12.56
CA GLY A 222 10.57 7.94 -11.69
C GLY A 222 9.16 8.03 -12.26
N VAL A 223 8.47 9.13 -11.92
CA VAL A 223 7.09 9.42 -12.35
C VAL A 223 6.80 9.30 -13.85
N LYS A 224 7.82 9.42 -14.71
CA LYS A 224 7.67 9.22 -16.17
C LYS A 224 7.42 7.75 -16.55
N ALA A 225 8.05 6.80 -15.87
CA ALA A 225 7.75 5.37 -16.07
C ALA A 225 6.45 5.00 -15.36
N THR A 226 6.31 5.43 -14.10
CA THR A 226 5.11 5.22 -13.29
C THR A 226 3.84 5.63 -14.03
N GLY A 227 3.81 6.85 -14.57
CA GLY A 227 2.68 7.39 -15.30
C GLY A 227 2.30 6.62 -16.56
N LYS A 228 3.20 5.78 -17.12
CA LYS A 228 2.89 4.90 -18.26
C LYS A 228 2.39 3.53 -17.81
N VAL A 229 3.01 2.96 -16.78
CA VAL A 229 2.64 1.65 -16.24
C VAL A 229 1.21 1.66 -15.68
N VAL A 230 0.81 2.75 -15.00
CA VAL A 230 -0.52 2.92 -14.39
C VAL A 230 -1.68 2.83 -15.37
N TYR A 231 -1.46 3.04 -16.66
CA TYR A 231 -2.53 2.85 -17.65
C TYR A 231 -3.01 1.40 -17.73
N VAL A 232 -2.15 0.44 -17.42
CA VAL A 232 -2.51 -0.99 -17.39
C VAL A 232 -2.82 -1.41 -15.96
N THR A 233 -1.93 -1.11 -15.03
CA THR A 233 -2.01 -1.61 -13.65
C THR A 233 -3.21 -1.06 -12.90
N ALA A 234 -3.63 0.20 -13.13
CA ALA A 234 -4.79 0.78 -12.46
C ALA A 234 -6.12 0.50 -13.19
N THR A 235 -6.10 0.31 -14.52
CA THR A 235 -7.34 0.14 -15.29
C THR A 235 -7.83 -1.30 -15.31
N PHE A 236 -6.92 -2.27 -15.42
CA PHE A 236 -7.27 -3.68 -15.49
C PHE A 236 -8.04 -4.16 -14.25
N PRO A 237 -7.66 -3.82 -13.01
CA PRO A 237 -8.43 -4.19 -11.83
C PRO A 237 -9.85 -3.63 -11.83
N VAL A 238 -10.05 -2.39 -12.30
CA VAL A 238 -11.39 -1.80 -12.41
C VAL A 238 -12.25 -2.58 -13.40
N VAL A 239 -11.69 -2.92 -14.57
CA VAL A 239 -12.39 -3.77 -15.56
C VAL A 239 -12.70 -5.14 -14.97
N MET A 240 -11.74 -5.76 -14.29
CA MET A 240 -11.94 -7.07 -13.69
C MET A 240 -12.98 -7.05 -12.56
N LEU A 241 -13.02 -6.00 -11.74
CA LEU A 241 -14.06 -5.81 -10.72
C LEU A 241 -15.45 -5.71 -11.35
N ILE A 242 -15.59 -5.05 -12.50
CA ILE A 242 -16.87 -5.01 -13.24
C ILE A 242 -17.25 -6.40 -13.77
N VAL A 243 -16.28 -7.15 -14.31
CA VAL A 243 -16.52 -8.53 -14.79
C VAL A 243 -16.91 -9.44 -13.64
N MET A 244 -16.21 -9.38 -12.50
CA MET A 244 -16.54 -10.16 -11.30
C MET A 244 -17.87 -9.73 -10.68
N LEU A 245 -18.23 -8.45 -10.75
CA LEU A 245 -19.55 -7.97 -10.34
C LEU A 245 -20.65 -8.62 -11.17
N ILE A 246 -20.56 -8.54 -12.50
CA ILE A 246 -21.54 -9.14 -13.40
C ILE A 246 -21.63 -10.64 -13.13
N ARG A 247 -20.48 -11.32 -13.08
CA ARG A 247 -20.44 -12.77 -12.83
C ARG A 247 -21.04 -13.12 -11.47
N GLY A 248 -20.62 -12.45 -10.40
CA GLY A 248 -21.08 -12.66 -9.04
C GLY A 248 -22.59 -12.51 -8.92
N LEU A 249 -23.18 -11.50 -9.56
CA LEU A 249 -24.63 -11.30 -9.58
C LEU A 249 -25.41 -12.37 -10.35
N THR A 250 -24.76 -13.06 -11.30
CA THR A 250 -25.40 -14.16 -12.07
C THR A 250 -25.36 -15.51 -11.37
N LEU A 251 -24.61 -15.65 -10.27
CA LEU A 251 -24.48 -16.93 -9.57
C LEU A 251 -25.70 -17.24 -8.69
N PRO A 252 -26.05 -18.52 -8.49
CA PRO A 252 -27.10 -18.89 -7.54
C PRO A 252 -26.69 -18.49 -6.11
N GLY A 253 -27.64 -18.13 -5.26
CA GLY A 253 -27.35 -17.66 -3.89
C GLY A 253 -26.77 -16.24 -3.77
N ALA A 254 -26.52 -15.54 -4.89
CA ALA A 254 -25.98 -14.17 -4.89
C ALA A 254 -26.78 -13.18 -4.03
N VAL A 255 -28.11 -13.28 -4.05
CA VAL A 255 -29.02 -12.41 -3.29
C VAL A 255 -28.78 -12.52 -1.78
N THR A 256 -28.48 -13.71 -1.28
CA THR A 256 -28.15 -13.94 0.14
C THR A 256 -26.90 -13.16 0.51
N GLY A 257 -25.85 -13.22 -0.33
CA GLY A 257 -24.64 -12.43 -0.17
C GLY A 257 -24.91 -10.92 -0.08
N ILE A 258 -25.69 -10.38 -1.02
CA ILE A 258 -26.04 -8.95 -1.04
C ILE A 258 -26.81 -8.55 0.22
N ARG A 259 -27.72 -9.40 0.68
CA ARG A 259 -28.48 -9.16 1.91
C ARG A 259 -27.54 -9.05 3.11
N TYR A 260 -26.58 -9.97 3.26
CA TYR A 260 -25.59 -9.88 4.34
C TYR A 260 -24.67 -8.65 4.23
N TYR A 261 -24.40 -8.19 3.01
CA TYR A 261 -23.58 -7.00 2.82
C TYR A 261 -24.29 -5.70 3.22
N LEU A 262 -25.58 -5.53 2.88
CA LEU A 262 -26.28 -4.25 2.98
C LEU A 262 -27.40 -4.19 4.01
N TYR A 263 -27.92 -5.32 4.50
CA TYR A 263 -29.03 -5.27 5.45
C TYR A 263 -28.61 -4.50 6.71
N PRO A 264 -29.25 -3.36 7.02
CA PRO A 264 -28.75 -2.46 8.04
C PRO A 264 -29.17 -2.95 9.43
N ASP A 265 -28.18 -3.14 10.30
CA ASP A 265 -28.40 -3.33 11.74
C ASP A 265 -27.97 -2.05 12.48
N LEU A 266 -28.95 -1.20 12.78
CA LEU A 266 -28.72 0.09 13.45
C LEU A 266 -28.26 -0.09 14.90
N THR A 267 -28.48 -1.25 15.53
CA THR A 267 -28.04 -1.49 16.90
C THR A 267 -26.51 -1.50 17.02
N ARG A 268 -25.81 -1.89 15.94
CA ARG A 268 -24.34 -1.88 15.90
C ARG A 268 -23.75 -0.46 15.97
N LEU A 269 -24.51 0.59 15.64
CA LEU A 269 -24.01 1.97 15.70
C LEU A 269 -23.76 2.48 17.13
N THR A 270 -24.33 1.83 18.15
CA THR A 270 -24.05 2.16 19.55
C THR A 270 -22.67 1.66 20.01
N ASP A 271 -22.07 0.72 19.27
CA ASP A 271 -20.76 0.16 19.57
C ASP A 271 -19.64 1.11 19.08
N PRO A 272 -18.78 1.65 19.97
CA PRO A 272 -17.67 2.51 19.58
C PRO A 272 -16.68 1.84 18.62
N GLN A 273 -16.57 0.50 18.64
CA GLN A 273 -15.70 -0.23 17.72
C GLN A 273 -16.08 -0.01 16.26
N VAL A 274 -17.38 0.15 15.96
CA VAL A 274 -17.87 0.40 14.60
C VAL A 274 -17.33 1.73 14.06
N TRP A 275 -17.28 2.75 14.91
CA TRP A 275 -16.71 4.06 14.58
C TRP A 275 -15.19 4.02 14.42
N MET A 276 -14.50 3.29 15.29
CA MET A 276 -13.05 3.10 15.18
C MET A 276 -12.67 2.33 13.91
N ASP A 277 -13.41 1.27 13.57
CA ASP A 277 -13.21 0.51 12.34
C ASP A 277 -13.46 1.38 11.10
N ALA A 278 -14.50 2.22 11.09
CA ALA A 278 -14.80 3.15 10.00
C ALA A 278 -13.70 4.20 9.81
N GLY A 279 -13.26 4.84 10.89
CA GLY A 279 -12.17 5.81 10.86
C GLY A 279 -10.88 5.17 10.38
N SER A 280 -10.50 4.01 10.93
CA SER A 280 -9.30 3.28 10.51
C SER A 280 -9.35 2.92 9.02
N GLN A 281 -10.50 2.49 8.51
CA GLN A 281 -10.65 2.12 7.10
C GLN A 281 -10.41 3.31 6.18
N ILE A 282 -10.92 4.51 6.50
CA ILE A 282 -10.67 5.71 5.70
C ILE A 282 -9.19 6.09 5.72
N LEU A 283 -8.56 6.15 6.90
CA LEU A 283 -7.15 6.53 7.04
C LEU A 283 -6.22 5.55 6.30
N PHE A 284 -6.46 4.24 6.46
CA PHE A 284 -5.66 3.20 5.79
C PHE A 284 -5.94 3.09 4.31
N SER A 285 -7.19 3.27 3.85
CA SER A 285 -7.54 3.19 2.43
C SER A 285 -6.92 4.32 1.62
N TYR A 286 -6.79 5.51 2.20
CA TYR A 286 -6.14 6.63 1.52
C TYR A 286 -4.62 6.66 1.66
N CYS A 287 -4.05 5.81 2.51
CA CYS A 287 -2.62 5.84 2.85
C CYS A 287 -2.13 7.23 3.28
N ILE A 288 -2.96 7.97 4.01
CA ILE A 288 -2.64 9.32 4.49
C ILE A 288 -1.66 9.28 5.66
N CYS A 289 -0.89 10.36 5.84
CA CYS A 289 0.13 10.51 6.88
C CYS A 289 1.38 9.62 6.70
N VAL A 290 1.56 9.00 5.53
CA VAL A 290 2.73 8.15 5.22
C VAL A 290 3.76 8.89 4.34
N GLY A 291 3.36 9.99 3.69
CA GLY A 291 4.25 10.83 2.86
C GLY A 291 4.30 10.47 1.37
N SER A 292 3.65 9.39 0.95
CA SER A 292 3.50 9.02 -0.47
C SER A 292 2.70 10.06 -1.26
N LEU A 293 1.56 10.52 -0.72
CA LEU A 293 0.71 11.54 -1.35
C LEU A 293 1.41 12.89 -1.48
N GLN A 294 2.25 13.25 -0.50
CA GLN A 294 3.09 14.45 -0.55
C GLN A 294 4.08 14.35 -1.72
N ALA A 295 4.74 13.20 -1.88
CA ALA A 295 5.63 12.97 -3.00
C ALA A 295 4.88 13.02 -4.35
N MET A 296 3.72 12.38 -4.48
CA MET A 296 2.91 12.44 -5.71
C MET A 296 2.45 13.86 -6.05
N GLY A 297 2.06 14.65 -5.04
CA GLY A 297 1.69 16.06 -5.17
C GLY A 297 2.87 16.95 -5.56
N SER A 298 4.09 16.64 -5.10
CA SER A 298 5.31 17.42 -5.39
C SER A 298 5.70 17.48 -6.86
N TYR A 299 5.25 16.50 -7.65
CA TYR A 299 5.51 16.41 -9.08
C TYR A 299 4.46 17.14 -9.94
N ASN A 300 3.41 17.70 -9.31
CA ASN A 300 2.42 18.51 -10.00
C ASN A 300 2.93 19.91 -10.34
N LYS A 301 2.29 20.51 -11.35
CA LYS A 301 2.47 21.94 -11.64
C LYS A 301 1.85 22.77 -10.52
N TYR A 302 2.49 23.88 -10.16
CA TYR A 302 2.02 24.78 -9.09
C TYR A 302 0.55 25.21 -9.24
N ASN A 303 0.12 25.52 -10.48
CA ASN A 303 -1.24 25.98 -10.79
C ASN A 303 -2.26 24.83 -10.97
N ASN A 304 -1.91 23.57 -10.70
CA ASN A 304 -2.87 22.48 -10.81
C ASN A 304 -3.94 22.61 -9.72
N ASN A 305 -5.20 22.36 -10.08
CA ASN A 305 -6.31 22.41 -9.13
C ASN A 305 -6.35 21.11 -8.29
N CYS A 306 -5.49 21.04 -7.28
CA CYS A 306 -5.45 19.90 -6.35
C CYS A 306 -6.74 19.74 -5.54
N TYR A 307 -7.49 20.82 -5.30
CA TYR A 307 -8.77 20.74 -4.57
C TYR A 307 -9.78 19.86 -5.30
N LYS A 308 -10.05 20.13 -6.59
CA LYS A 308 -10.97 19.31 -7.39
C LYS A 308 -10.46 17.88 -7.54
N ASP A 309 -9.16 17.72 -7.71
CA ASP A 309 -8.53 16.41 -7.88
C ASP A 309 -8.71 15.55 -6.62
N THR A 310 -8.48 16.11 -5.43
CA THR A 310 -8.69 15.41 -4.17
C THR A 310 -10.12 14.93 -4.00
N PHE A 311 -11.12 15.79 -4.22
CA PHE A 311 -12.52 15.36 -4.08
C PHE A 311 -12.88 14.22 -5.04
N ALA A 312 -12.42 14.31 -6.29
CA ALA A 312 -12.67 13.26 -7.29
C ALA A 312 -11.98 11.94 -6.90
N LEU A 313 -10.74 11.98 -6.44
CA LEU A 313 -9.96 10.80 -6.03
C LEU A 313 -10.58 10.13 -4.78
N CYS A 314 -10.94 10.91 -3.76
CA CYS A 314 -11.58 10.39 -2.56
C CYS A 314 -12.93 9.73 -2.88
N ALA A 315 -13.75 10.36 -3.73
CA ALA A 315 -15.02 9.79 -4.19
C ALA A 315 -14.82 8.50 -4.99
N LEU A 316 -13.84 8.48 -5.91
CA LEU A 316 -13.52 7.30 -6.72
C LEU A 316 -13.12 6.11 -5.85
N ASN A 317 -12.29 6.33 -4.83
CA ASN A 317 -11.88 5.29 -3.89
C ASN A 317 -13.07 4.70 -3.11
N SER A 318 -13.92 5.55 -2.53
CA SER A 318 -15.08 5.10 -1.76
C SER A 318 -16.10 4.38 -2.64
N LEU A 319 -16.34 4.88 -3.86
CA LEU A 319 -17.20 4.22 -4.84
C LEU A 319 -16.64 2.86 -5.24
N THR A 320 -15.33 2.76 -5.50
CA THR A 320 -14.69 1.50 -5.86
C THR A 320 -14.78 0.49 -4.72
N SER A 321 -14.61 0.93 -3.47
CA SER A 321 -14.77 0.07 -2.29
C SER A 321 -16.19 -0.47 -2.16
N PHE A 322 -17.18 0.39 -2.39
CA PHE A 322 -18.59 0.01 -2.37
C PHE A 322 -18.94 -0.99 -3.47
N VAL A 323 -18.50 -0.72 -4.70
CA VAL A 323 -18.69 -1.63 -5.85
C VAL A 323 -17.95 -2.96 -5.64
N ALA A 324 -16.74 -2.93 -5.09
CA ALA A 324 -16.01 -4.15 -4.75
C ALA A 324 -16.78 -5.02 -3.76
N GLY A 325 -17.54 -4.43 -2.82
CA GLY A 325 -18.43 -5.19 -1.94
C GLY A 325 -19.50 -5.98 -2.70
N PHE A 326 -20.08 -5.39 -3.75
CA PHE A 326 -20.99 -6.10 -4.64
C PHE A 326 -20.30 -7.10 -5.58
N ALA A 327 -18.99 -7.01 -5.81
CA ALA A 327 -18.26 -8.07 -6.50
C ALA A 327 -17.95 -9.25 -5.55
N VAL A 328 -17.71 -8.97 -4.27
CA VAL A 328 -17.28 -9.95 -3.26
C VAL A 328 -18.44 -10.77 -2.69
N PHE A 329 -19.45 -10.09 -2.14
CA PHE A 329 -20.47 -10.76 -1.35
C PHE A 329 -21.37 -11.70 -2.15
N PRO A 330 -21.76 -11.41 -3.41
CA PRO A 330 -22.48 -12.38 -4.23
C PRO A 330 -21.71 -13.69 -4.44
N VAL A 331 -20.38 -13.62 -4.63
CA VAL A 331 -19.53 -14.81 -4.77
C VAL A 331 -19.47 -15.60 -3.45
N LEU A 332 -19.40 -14.91 -2.30
CA LEU A 332 -19.51 -15.57 -0.99
C LEU A 332 -20.90 -16.20 -0.76
N GLY A 333 -21.97 -15.54 -1.23
CA GLY A 333 -23.33 -16.06 -1.16
C GLY A 333 -23.53 -17.32 -2.03
N PHE A 334 -22.91 -17.36 -3.20
CA PHE A 334 -22.83 -18.56 -4.02
C PHE A 334 -22.12 -19.70 -3.29
N MET A 335 -20.93 -19.44 -2.73
CA MET A 335 -20.19 -20.45 -1.96
C MET A 335 -20.99 -20.96 -0.76
N SER A 336 -21.68 -20.08 -0.04
CA SER A 336 -22.58 -20.45 1.06
C SER A 336 -23.74 -21.34 0.60
N HIS A 337 -24.33 -21.04 -0.55
CA HIS A 337 -25.42 -21.83 -1.13
C HIS A 337 -24.96 -23.23 -1.56
N GLU A 338 -23.81 -23.32 -2.23
CA GLU A 338 -23.26 -24.61 -2.67
C GLU A 338 -22.80 -25.50 -1.51
N LEU A 339 -22.22 -24.89 -0.46
CA LEU A 339 -21.74 -25.61 0.72
C LEU A 339 -22.83 -25.85 1.77
N GLY A 340 -24.01 -25.23 1.62
CA GLY A 340 -25.09 -25.30 2.61
C GLY A 340 -24.72 -24.74 3.99
N VAL A 341 -23.77 -23.80 4.07
CA VAL A 341 -23.29 -23.18 5.32
C VAL A 341 -23.63 -21.70 5.38
N ASP A 342 -23.72 -21.13 6.58
CA ASP A 342 -23.95 -19.69 6.73
C ASP A 342 -22.74 -18.85 6.28
N ILE A 343 -22.99 -17.68 5.67
CA ILE A 343 -21.95 -16.79 5.15
C ILE A 343 -20.95 -16.38 6.24
N SER A 344 -21.37 -16.25 7.50
CA SER A 344 -20.48 -15.90 8.60
C SER A 344 -19.36 -16.93 8.84
N THR A 345 -19.56 -18.18 8.45
CA THR A 345 -18.56 -19.25 8.60
C THR A 345 -17.51 -19.25 7.49
N VAL A 346 -17.82 -18.65 6.34
CA VAL A 346 -16.95 -18.61 5.15
C VAL A 346 -16.34 -17.23 4.90
N ALA A 347 -16.89 -16.17 5.53
CA ALA A 347 -16.38 -14.82 5.45
C ALA A 347 -15.16 -14.63 6.35
N GLU A 348 -13.98 -15.01 5.83
CA GLU A 348 -12.72 -14.75 6.51
C GLU A 348 -12.27 -13.28 6.38
N SER A 349 -11.42 -12.83 7.31
CA SER A 349 -10.89 -11.47 7.32
C SER A 349 -9.47 -11.39 6.73
N GLY A 350 -9.17 -10.28 6.05
CA GLY A 350 -7.81 -10.00 5.56
C GLY A 350 -7.36 -10.96 4.45
N PRO A 351 -6.12 -11.49 4.48
CA PRO A 351 -5.63 -12.39 3.43
C PRO A 351 -6.44 -13.67 3.28
N GLY A 352 -7.07 -14.16 4.36
CA GLY A 352 -7.93 -15.36 4.31
C GLY A 352 -9.08 -15.23 3.31
N LEU A 353 -9.65 -14.02 3.17
CA LEU A 353 -10.68 -13.78 2.17
C LEU A 353 -10.15 -14.06 0.75
N ALA A 354 -9.02 -13.47 0.38
CA ALA A 354 -8.49 -13.56 -0.98
C ALA A 354 -7.69 -14.84 -1.28
N PHE A 355 -7.13 -15.50 -0.27
CA PHE A 355 -6.30 -16.69 -0.46
C PHE A 355 -6.94 -17.98 0.07
N ILE A 356 -8.13 -17.93 0.69
CA ILE A 356 -8.89 -19.12 1.10
C ILE A 356 -10.30 -19.07 0.53
N ALA A 357 -11.12 -18.09 0.91
CA ALA A 357 -12.52 -18.06 0.51
C ALA A 357 -12.72 -17.86 -1.02
N TYR A 358 -11.95 -16.96 -1.63
CA TYR A 358 -12.03 -16.73 -3.07
C TYR A 358 -11.53 -17.91 -3.92
N PRO A 359 -10.33 -18.47 -3.68
CA PRO A 359 -9.85 -19.61 -4.45
C PRO A 359 -10.82 -20.80 -4.38
N LEU A 360 -11.45 -21.00 -3.23
CA LEU A 360 -12.52 -21.98 -3.05
C LEU A 360 -13.72 -21.66 -3.95
N ALA A 361 -14.27 -20.46 -3.87
CA ALA A 361 -15.42 -20.07 -4.67
C ALA A 361 -15.13 -20.14 -6.19
N LEU A 362 -13.91 -19.78 -6.61
CA LEU A 362 -13.48 -19.84 -8.01
C LEU A 362 -13.33 -21.28 -8.51
N SER A 363 -12.88 -22.21 -7.66
CA SER A 363 -12.79 -23.64 -8.03
C SER A 363 -14.15 -24.30 -8.30
N MET A 364 -15.23 -23.74 -7.77
CA MET A 364 -16.60 -24.23 -7.94
C MET A 364 -17.28 -23.68 -9.20
N MET A 365 -16.67 -22.70 -9.88
CA MET A 365 -17.20 -22.12 -11.11
C MET A 365 -16.76 -22.90 -12.36
N PRO A 366 -17.54 -22.85 -13.46
CA PRO A 366 -17.08 -23.40 -14.74
C PRO A 366 -15.84 -22.64 -15.23
N LEU A 367 -14.87 -23.36 -15.80
CA LEU A 367 -13.56 -22.86 -16.23
C LEU A 367 -12.76 -22.21 -15.08
N PRO A 368 -12.53 -22.93 -13.95
CA PRO A 368 -12.01 -22.34 -12.72
C PRO A 368 -10.59 -21.76 -12.88
N GLN A 369 -9.77 -22.30 -13.78
CA GLN A 369 -8.42 -21.83 -14.07
C GLN A 369 -8.41 -20.40 -14.64
N LEU A 370 -9.37 -20.08 -15.53
CA LEU A 370 -9.47 -18.75 -16.14
C LEU A 370 -9.83 -17.69 -15.09
N TRP A 371 -10.81 -18.01 -14.24
CA TRP A 371 -11.24 -17.13 -13.16
C TRP A 371 -10.15 -16.92 -12.12
N ALA A 372 -9.44 -17.99 -11.72
CA ALA A 372 -8.30 -17.91 -10.82
C ALA A 372 -7.18 -17.04 -11.39
N ALA A 373 -6.76 -17.27 -12.64
CA ALA A 373 -5.70 -16.50 -13.28
C ALA A 373 -6.03 -15.00 -13.32
N PHE A 374 -7.23 -14.61 -13.78
CA PHE A 374 -7.61 -13.19 -13.82
C PHE A 374 -7.75 -12.56 -12.44
N PHE A 375 -8.27 -13.30 -11.46
CA PHE A 375 -8.36 -12.83 -10.08
C PHE A 375 -6.99 -12.55 -9.47
N PHE A 376 -6.02 -13.46 -9.63
CA PHE A 376 -4.66 -13.24 -9.10
C PHE A 376 -3.88 -12.20 -9.90
N ILE A 377 -4.09 -12.07 -11.21
CA ILE A 377 -3.55 -10.93 -11.99
C ILE A 377 -4.10 -9.61 -11.44
N MET A 378 -5.41 -9.53 -11.16
CA MET A 378 -6.01 -8.35 -10.54
C MET A 378 -5.37 -8.02 -9.18
N ILE A 379 -5.19 -9.02 -8.30
CA ILE A 379 -4.53 -8.83 -7.01
C ILE A 379 -3.08 -8.31 -7.18
N ILE A 380 -2.32 -8.89 -8.12
CA ILE A 380 -0.95 -8.46 -8.41
C ILE A 380 -0.93 -7.00 -8.85
N LEU A 381 -1.80 -6.61 -9.79
CA LEU A 381 -1.82 -5.24 -10.31
C LEU A 381 -2.27 -4.22 -9.26
N LEU A 382 -3.29 -4.54 -8.45
CA LEU A 382 -3.71 -3.71 -7.31
C LEU A 382 -2.58 -3.52 -6.28
N GLY A 383 -1.84 -4.59 -5.99
CA GLY A 383 -0.72 -4.50 -5.05
C GLY A 383 0.47 -3.73 -5.62
N LEU A 384 0.80 -3.94 -6.89
CA LEU A 384 1.91 -3.25 -7.55
C LEU A 384 1.71 -1.73 -7.53
N ASP A 385 0.49 -1.25 -7.80
CA ASP A 385 0.18 0.19 -7.80
C ASP A 385 0.42 0.86 -6.44
N SER A 386 -0.06 0.25 -5.35
CA SER A 386 0.21 0.76 -4.01
C SER A 386 1.70 0.71 -3.69
N GLU A 387 2.37 -0.39 -4.03
CA GLU A 387 3.77 -0.66 -3.68
C GLU A 387 4.74 0.33 -4.33
N PHE A 388 4.65 0.53 -5.64
CA PHE A 388 5.61 1.39 -6.32
C PHE A 388 5.41 2.87 -5.99
N VAL A 389 4.19 3.31 -5.63
CA VAL A 389 3.93 4.69 -5.18
C VAL A 389 4.54 4.93 -3.79
N CYS A 390 4.42 3.94 -2.90
CA CYS A 390 5.09 3.96 -1.61
C CYS A 390 6.62 4.04 -1.77
N LEU A 391 7.18 3.19 -2.63
CA LEU A 391 8.61 3.16 -2.91
C LEU A 391 9.11 4.45 -3.57
N GLU A 392 8.35 5.02 -4.51
CA GLU A 392 8.63 6.34 -5.09
C GLU A 392 8.61 7.44 -4.03
N GLY A 393 7.71 7.38 -3.05
CA GLY A 393 7.67 8.29 -1.90
C GLY A 393 8.97 8.25 -1.09
N LEU A 394 9.47 7.05 -0.80
CA LEU A 394 10.72 6.83 -0.07
C LEU A 394 11.94 7.36 -0.85
N VAL A 395 12.06 6.99 -2.13
CA VAL A 395 13.15 7.44 -3.00
C VAL A 395 13.13 8.96 -3.16
N THR A 396 11.94 9.56 -3.28
CA THR A 396 11.76 11.01 -3.42
C THR A 396 12.20 11.75 -2.16
N ALA A 397 11.79 11.28 -0.98
CA ALA A 397 12.18 11.90 0.29
C ALA A 397 13.70 11.91 0.48
N ILE A 398 14.38 10.80 0.19
CA ILE A 398 15.85 10.69 0.33
C ILE A 398 16.56 11.52 -0.76
N SER A 399 16.09 11.46 -2.00
CA SER A 399 16.69 12.21 -3.12
C SER A 399 16.59 13.72 -2.90
N ASP A 400 15.51 14.20 -2.29
CA ASP A 400 15.28 15.61 -2.02
C ASP A 400 16.06 16.14 -0.81
N MET A 401 16.49 15.27 0.12
CA MET A 401 17.38 15.66 1.21
C MET A 401 18.79 15.96 0.72
N PHE A 402 19.30 15.20 -0.26
CA PHE A 402 20.64 15.37 -0.83
C PHE A 402 20.57 15.52 -2.37
N PRO A 403 19.95 16.61 -2.86
CA PRO A 403 19.67 16.77 -4.28
C PRO A 403 20.94 16.88 -5.13
N SER A 404 21.99 17.51 -4.58
CA SER A 404 23.30 17.64 -5.23
C SER A 404 23.99 16.30 -5.47
N PHE A 405 23.64 15.25 -4.71
CA PHE A 405 24.26 13.94 -4.86
C PHE A 405 23.39 12.99 -5.70
N PHE A 406 22.09 12.89 -5.41
CA PHE A 406 21.21 11.88 -6.02
C PHE A 406 20.57 12.29 -7.35
N LEU A 407 20.41 13.59 -7.63
CA LEU A 407 19.83 14.08 -8.89
C LEU A 407 20.86 14.22 -10.03
N ILE A 408 22.02 13.57 -9.89
CA ILE A 408 23.08 13.56 -10.91
C ILE A 408 23.15 12.18 -11.56
N GLY A 409 22.91 12.13 -12.87
CA GLY A 409 23.05 10.94 -13.71
C GLY A 409 22.22 9.75 -13.25
N HIS A 410 22.86 8.60 -13.04
CA HIS A 410 22.18 7.33 -12.73
C HIS A 410 22.04 7.05 -11.22
N ARG A 411 22.42 7.99 -10.35
CA ARG A 411 22.52 7.76 -8.90
C ARG A 411 21.17 7.53 -8.22
N ARG A 412 20.11 8.19 -8.67
CA ARG A 412 18.73 7.90 -8.21
C ARG A 412 18.32 6.45 -8.49
N LYS A 413 18.71 5.91 -9.65
CA LYS A 413 18.42 4.51 -10.03
C LYS A 413 19.20 3.52 -9.15
N LEU A 414 20.43 3.88 -8.79
CA LEU A 414 21.25 3.09 -7.85
C LEU A 414 20.68 3.13 -6.43
N LEU A 415 20.24 4.31 -5.95
CA LEU A 415 19.55 4.44 -4.66
C LEU A 415 18.33 3.53 -4.60
N LEU A 416 17.50 3.55 -5.64
CA LEU A 416 16.35 2.66 -5.76
C LEU A 416 16.77 1.18 -5.71
N LEU A 417 17.80 0.79 -6.46
CA LEU A 417 18.30 -0.58 -6.47
C LEU A 417 18.76 -1.04 -5.08
N ILE A 418 19.47 -0.17 -4.35
CA ILE A 418 19.92 -0.46 -2.97
C ILE A 418 18.73 -0.63 -2.04
N ILE A 419 17.73 0.26 -2.11
CA ILE A 419 16.51 0.14 -1.29
C ILE A 419 15.79 -1.18 -1.59
N CYS A 420 15.54 -1.50 -2.87
CA CYS A 420 14.92 -2.77 -3.25
C CYS A 420 15.73 -3.97 -2.76
N GLY A 421 17.06 -3.93 -2.92
CA GLY A 421 17.95 -5.03 -2.52
C GLY A 421 17.97 -5.26 -1.01
N VAL A 422 18.05 -4.20 -0.21
CA VAL A 422 17.98 -4.27 1.26
C VAL A 422 16.61 -4.76 1.71
N SER A 423 15.53 -4.19 1.15
CA SER A 423 14.17 -4.62 1.46
C SER A 423 13.88 -6.07 1.04
N PHE A 424 14.48 -6.56 -0.05
CA PHE A 424 14.42 -7.97 -0.44
C PHE A 424 15.08 -8.87 0.60
N VAL A 425 16.29 -8.54 1.04
CA VAL A 425 17.00 -9.33 2.07
C VAL A 425 16.22 -9.37 3.37
N ILE A 426 15.62 -8.25 3.79
CA ILE A 426 14.72 -8.23 4.97
C ILE A 426 13.46 -9.06 4.70
N GLY A 427 12.88 -8.97 3.50
CA GLY A 427 11.70 -9.72 3.08
C GLY A 427 11.92 -11.24 3.06
N LEU A 428 13.14 -11.73 2.85
CA LEU A 428 13.45 -13.17 2.93
C LEU A 428 13.14 -13.76 4.32
N PHE A 429 13.30 -12.99 5.39
CA PHE A 429 12.90 -13.40 6.74
C PHE A 429 11.38 -13.52 6.89
N MET A 430 10.61 -12.79 6.08
CA MET A 430 9.15 -12.87 6.03
C MET A 430 8.63 -13.93 5.04
N VAL A 431 9.51 -14.80 4.53
CA VAL A 431 9.18 -15.89 3.60
C VAL A 431 9.69 -17.25 4.11
N THR A 432 9.95 -17.33 5.41
CA THR A 432 10.30 -18.58 6.10
C THR A 432 9.04 -19.38 6.46
N GLU A 433 9.21 -20.65 6.83
CA GLU A 433 8.13 -21.53 7.32
C GLU A 433 7.44 -20.96 8.58
N GLY A 434 8.17 -20.21 9.41
CA GLY A 434 7.63 -19.45 10.53
C GLY A 434 7.01 -18.11 10.14
N THR A 435 6.29 -18.02 9.03
CA THR A 435 5.64 -16.78 8.56
C THR A 435 4.41 -16.38 9.38
N LEU A 436 4.63 -16.24 10.69
CA LEU A 436 3.78 -15.55 11.67
C LEU A 436 4.11 -14.06 11.77
N ILE A 437 5.19 -13.58 11.12
CA ILE A 437 5.59 -12.16 11.15
C ILE A 437 4.50 -11.25 10.56
N PHE A 438 3.74 -11.73 9.57
CA PHE A 438 2.60 -10.99 9.01
C PHE A 438 1.54 -10.68 10.08
N SER A 439 1.37 -11.56 11.05
CA SER A 439 0.44 -11.36 12.17
C SER A 439 1.03 -10.48 13.27
N LEU A 440 2.36 -10.46 13.46
CA LEU A 440 3.02 -9.55 14.41
C LEU A 440 2.91 -8.07 14.02
N VAL A 441 2.91 -7.77 12.72
CA VAL A 441 2.80 -6.38 12.22
C VAL A 441 1.37 -5.83 12.40
N LYS A 442 0.37 -6.68 12.59
CA LYS A 442 -1.00 -6.28 12.94
C LYS A 442 -1.22 -6.42 14.44
N PHE A 443 -0.98 -5.32 15.17
CA PHE A 443 -1.19 -5.23 16.62
C PHE A 443 -2.67 -5.37 16.99
N THR A 444 -3.11 -6.62 17.10
CA THR A 444 -4.34 -7.05 17.76
C THR A 444 -3.99 -8.36 18.47
N PRO A 445 -4.48 -8.62 19.70
CA PRO A 445 -4.31 -9.90 20.36
C PRO A 445 -5.10 -10.94 19.55
N LEU A 446 -4.49 -11.46 18.50
CA LEU A 446 -5.11 -12.41 17.60
C LEU A 446 -4.80 -13.80 18.11
N LYS A 447 -5.82 -14.50 18.58
CA LYS A 447 -5.73 -15.96 18.63
C LYS A 447 -5.66 -16.46 17.19
N TYR A 448 -4.48 -16.89 16.73
CA TYR A 448 -4.40 -17.55 15.44
C TYR A 448 -4.99 -18.95 15.60
N ASN A 449 -6.09 -19.22 14.90
CA ASN A 449 -6.88 -20.45 15.01
C ASN A 449 -7.44 -20.76 16.42
N ASN A 450 -7.72 -19.74 17.25
CA ASN A 450 -8.18 -19.93 18.65
C ASN A 450 -7.23 -20.72 19.58
N THR A 451 -6.03 -21.14 19.13
CA THR A 451 -5.12 -22.04 19.88
C THR A 451 -3.73 -21.48 20.13
N TYR A 452 -3.20 -20.58 19.29
CA TYR A 452 -1.86 -20.00 19.50
C TYR A 452 -1.94 -18.60 20.11
N GLU A 453 -1.36 -18.45 21.30
CA GLU A 453 -1.14 -17.16 21.97
C GLU A 453 0.30 -16.70 21.75
N TYR A 454 0.48 -15.44 21.32
CA TYR A 454 1.80 -14.89 21.07
C TYR A 454 2.62 -14.76 22.36
N PRO A 455 3.94 -15.04 22.32
CA PRO A 455 4.79 -14.80 23.46
C PRO A 455 4.93 -13.31 23.76
N TRP A 456 5.17 -12.97 25.04
CA TRP A 456 5.28 -11.58 25.51
C TRP A 456 6.35 -10.77 24.75
N TRP A 457 7.44 -11.42 24.34
CA TRP A 457 8.52 -10.78 23.60
C TRP A 457 8.10 -10.39 22.17
N GLY A 458 7.12 -11.09 21.58
CA GLY A 458 6.53 -10.72 20.28
C GLY A 458 5.79 -9.39 20.37
N PHE A 459 5.06 -9.16 21.47
CA PHE A 459 4.47 -7.85 21.76
C PHE A 459 5.53 -6.77 21.98
N ALA A 460 6.63 -7.10 22.67
CA ALA A 460 7.75 -6.17 22.86
C ALA A 460 8.37 -5.75 21.52
N ILE A 461 8.59 -6.69 20.58
CA ILE A 461 9.07 -6.39 19.22
C ILE A 461 8.09 -5.45 18.50
N GLY A 462 6.78 -5.73 18.56
CA GLY A 462 5.76 -4.87 17.98
C GLY A 462 5.79 -3.44 18.56
N MET A 463 5.98 -3.31 19.88
CA MET A 463 6.14 -2.01 20.53
C MET A 463 7.42 -1.29 20.12
N VAL A 464 8.54 -1.99 20.00
CA VAL A 464 9.80 -1.40 19.52
C VAL A 464 9.65 -0.89 18.08
N LEU A 465 9.01 -1.66 17.20
CA LEU A 465 8.73 -1.25 15.81
C LEU A 465 7.77 -0.05 15.75
N ALA A 466 6.77 0.02 16.63
CA ALA A 466 5.89 1.18 16.71
C ALA A 466 6.67 2.42 17.21
N LEU A 467 7.41 2.28 18.30
CA LEU A 467 8.17 3.36 18.93
C LEU A 467 9.32 3.88 18.05
N SER A 468 9.92 3.04 17.20
CA SER A 468 11.00 3.45 16.29
C SER A 468 10.57 4.56 15.34
N SER A 469 9.30 4.60 14.93
CA SER A 469 8.73 5.65 14.09
C SER A 469 8.20 6.84 14.91
N VAL A 470 7.49 6.57 16.02
CA VAL A 470 6.82 7.60 16.83
C VAL A 470 7.83 8.47 17.59
N LEU A 471 8.89 7.86 18.16
CA LEU A 471 9.87 8.60 18.98
C LEU A 471 10.74 9.56 18.16
N LEU A 472 10.83 9.39 16.83
CA LEU A 472 11.58 10.32 15.97
C LEU A 472 11.03 11.74 16.04
N THR A 473 9.74 11.93 16.29
CA THR A 473 9.13 13.26 16.41
C THR A 473 9.63 14.01 17.66
N PRO A 474 9.43 13.51 18.90
CA PRO A 474 9.94 14.19 20.09
C PRO A 474 11.47 14.27 20.14
N LEU A 475 12.19 13.24 19.67
CA LEU A 475 13.65 13.29 19.60
C LEU A 475 14.15 14.39 18.67
N TRP A 476 13.51 14.56 17.51
CA TRP A 476 13.80 15.66 16.59
C TRP A 476 13.52 17.03 17.21
N ILE A 477 12.39 17.18 17.93
CA ILE A 477 12.07 18.42 18.64
C ILE A 477 13.18 18.74 19.66
N ILE A 478 13.58 17.77 20.48
CA ILE A 478 14.65 17.93 21.47
C ILE A 478 15.97 18.31 20.79
N TYR A 479 16.33 17.62 19.70
CA TYR A 479 17.53 17.91 18.91
C TYR A 479 17.53 19.35 18.36
N CYS A 480 16.45 19.77 17.69
CA CYS A 480 16.33 21.13 17.16
C CYS A 480 16.39 22.17 18.27
N MET A 481 15.75 21.92 19.41
CA MET A 481 15.77 22.81 20.57
C MET A 481 17.15 22.88 21.22
N ALA A 482 17.95 21.80 21.19
CA ALA A 482 19.30 21.76 21.76
C ALA A 482 20.32 22.48 20.86
N VAL A 483 20.23 22.29 19.54
CA VAL A 483 21.20 22.82 18.56
C VAL A 483 20.96 24.30 18.23
N THR A 484 19.70 24.76 18.25
CA THR A 484 19.40 26.15 17.86
C THR A 484 19.91 27.14 18.92
N PRO A 485 20.80 28.09 18.57
CA PRO A 485 21.30 29.08 19.52
C PRO A 485 20.21 30.09 19.92
N GLY A 486 20.37 30.71 21.10
CA GLY A 486 19.46 31.73 21.62
C GLY A 486 18.61 31.26 22.80
N THR A 487 17.64 32.08 23.20
CA THR A 487 16.70 31.78 24.30
C THR A 487 15.58 30.85 23.84
N LEU A 488 14.90 30.17 24.78
CA LEU A 488 13.77 29.26 24.49
C LEU A 488 12.71 29.90 23.56
N LYS A 489 12.35 31.16 23.81
CA LYS A 489 11.38 31.91 23.00
C LYS A 489 11.90 32.22 21.59
N GLN A 490 13.19 32.55 21.46
CA GLN A 490 13.81 32.78 20.15
C GLN A 490 13.92 31.48 19.35
N ARG A 491 14.35 30.38 19.99
CA ARG A 491 14.44 29.05 19.36
C ARG A 491 13.08 28.62 18.82
N LEU A 492 12.03 28.69 19.65
CA LEU A 492 10.68 28.31 19.24
C LEU A 492 10.17 29.20 18.10
N LYS A 493 10.41 30.52 18.17
CA LYS A 493 10.04 31.43 17.08
C LYS A 493 10.73 31.05 15.77
N THR A 494 12.04 30.82 15.79
CA THR A 494 12.81 30.44 14.60
C THR A 494 12.36 29.10 14.03
N LEU A 495 12.19 28.09 14.86
CA LEU A 495 11.84 26.73 14.43
C LEU A 495 10.37 26.56 14.01
N CYS A 496 9.49 27.49 14.41
CA CYS A 496 8.10 27.57 13.97
C CYS A 496 7.90 28.59 12.83
N THR A 497 8.96 29.18 12.28
CA THR A 497 8.87 30.07 11.12
C THR A 497 9.18 29.28 9.85
N PRO A 498 8.34 29.37 8.80
CA PRO A 498 8.61 28.75 7.51
C PRO A 498 9.90 29.27 6.86
N ALA A 499 10.49 28.47 5.99
CA ALA A 499 11.66 28.83 5.21
C ALA A 499 11.38 30.04 4.31
N SER A 500 12.35 30.94 4.18
CA SER A 500 12.21 32.20 3.43
C SER A 500 12.10 31.99 1.91
N ASP A 501 12.55 30.85 1.40
CA ASP A 501 12.48 30.46 -0.01
C ASP A 501 11.17 29.72 -0.36
N LEU A 502 10.24 29.57 0.59
CA LEU A 502 8.93 28.98 0.33
C LEU A 502 8.17 29.88 -0.66
N GLN A 503 7.80 29.31 -1.81
CA GLN A 503 7.15 30.05 -2.89
C GLN A 503 5.78 30.57 -2.45
N SER A 504 5.71 31.85 -2.09
CA SER A 504 4.47 32.55 -1.72
C SER A 504 3.66 33.02 -2.92
N SER A 505 4.15 32.82 -4.15
CA SER A 505 3.51 33.28 -5.40
C SER A 505 3.85 32.34 -6.56
N PRO A 506 2.95 32.17 -7.56
CA PRO A 506 3.23 31.35 -8.73
C PRO A 506 4.46 31.88 -9.49
N PRO A 507 5.31 31.00 -10.06
CA PRO A 507 6.44 31.45 -10.87
C PRO A 507 5.92 32.33 -12.01
N LYS A 508 6.48 33.53 -12.15
CA LYS A 508 6.16 34.44 -13.26
C LYS A 508 6.42 33.66 -14.56
N LYS A 509 5.42 33.55 -15.44
CA LYS A 509 5.65 33.05 -16.81
C LYS A 509 6.69 33.97 -17.44
N ASN A 510 7.89 33.45 -17.71
CA ASN A 510 8.85 34.17 -18.54
C ASN A 510 8.18 34.38 -19.91
N LEU A 511 7.95 35.65 -20.25
CA LEU A 511 7.19 36.05 -21.44
C LEU A 511 8.03 35.99 -22.73
N TYR A 512 9.21 35.36 -22.69
CA TYR A 512 10.12 35.26 -23.82
C TYR A 512 10.37 33.78 -24.15
N PRO A 513 10.13 33.33 -25.39
CA PRO A 513 10.56 32.00 -25.82
C PRO A 513 12.09 31.94 -25.77
N GLU A 514 12.63 30.91 -25.11
CA GLU A 514 14.05 30.57 -25.20
C GLU A 514 14.39 30.33 -26.68
N THR A 515 15.21 31.21 -27.26
CA THR A 515 15.81 31.01 -28.58
C THR A 515 16.65 29.72 -28.56
N PRO A 516 16.50 28.84 -29.56
CA PRO A 516 17.31 27.63 -29.63
C PRO A 516 18.79 28.01 -29.81
N THR A 517 19.64 27.48 -28.95
CA THR A 517 21.11 27.55 -29.08
C THR A 517 21.55 26.71 -30.29
N PRO A 518 22.34 27.26 -31.23
CA PRO A 518 22.83 26.52 -32.39
C PRO A 518 24.15 25.83 -32.03
N ASP A 519 24.09 24.60 -31.51
CA ASP A 519 25.30 23.76 -31.33
C ASP A 519 24.95 22.27 -31.49
N THR A 520 24.45 21.88 -32.67
CA THR A 520 24.31 20.47 -33.03
C THR A 520 24.53 20.21 -34.53
N GLU A 521 25.49 20.91 -35.13
CA GLU A 521 25.99 20.62 -36.48
C GLU A 521 27.53 20.69 -36.50
N LEU A 522 28.22 19.82 -35.74
CA LEU A 522 29.66 19.59 -35.99
C LEU A 522 30.15 18.20 -35.52
N HIS A 523 29.33 17.17 -35.65
CA HIS A 523 29.80 15.77 -35.56
C HIS A 523 29.09 14.91 -36.60
N ALA A 524 29.21 15.30 -37.86
CA ALA A 524 28.99 14.45 -39.02
C ALA A 524 29.91 14.96 -40.12
N LEU A 525 31.19 14.55 -40.08
CA LEU A 525 32.16 14.48 -41.19
C LEU A 525 33.56 14.19 -40.61
N THR A 526 33.83 12.91 -40.36
CA THR A 526 35.10 12.19 -40.65
C THR A 526 34.91 10.73 -40.28
#